data_AF-A0A4Q1IQL1-F1
#
_entry.id   AF-A0A4Q1IQL1-F1
#
_cell.length_a   1.000
_cell.length_b   1.000
_cell.length_c   1.000
_cell.angle_alpha   90.00
_cell.angle_beta   90.00
_cell.angle_gamma   90.00
#
_symmetry.space_group_name_H-M   'P 1'
#
loop_
_entity.id
_entity.type
_entity.pdbx_description
1 polymer ?
#
loop_
_entity_poly.entity_id
_entity_poly.type
_entity_poly.pdbx_seq_one_letter_code
_entity_poly.pdbx_strand_id
1 'polypeptide(L)'
;MRYFSILLILFFTSTLNAQSFSGSIVYGKSLLNYKIKLIEIEIENQTSAYFSSVEMNAFEIPCQKTTFEKDSLKFYVISDFYTYEYTYFKQSENFKGHLKVYSNENEQLLNKFETKLIRENKSEKAAIKKQDLSFTSNGLKLYGTLWEPQNSIKKGLFLVTSSQGNDRSGTNSEASYYTNLGYTVFNYDKRGTGKSEGNWQLASLEELCSDDINAIAFFANTTMLPLSEIGIKGSSQGGIKIPYILTKIPELKFGISISCPSGTLLESDLNYWKNTNMSNIGQENINLALKVQKAGYNYLANNISYKKLNAIKRKYENQDWFKYVWIPDENIQKDYKLNFSGLPYFKKISQPILIIQGLSDNIIPKNSYLIIENALKKSPSTKYEILTLENTTHSMTYLNDEFPYFQTLTPKYLTSTTTWLHKINKQ
;
A
#
# COMPACT_ATOMS: atom_id res chain seq x y z
N MET A 1 25.39 -25.48 -47.54
CA MET A 1 25.34 -24.06 -47.15
C MET A 1 23.91 -23.56 -47.31
N ARG A 2 23.16 -23.42 -46.22
CA ARG A 2 21.80 -22.84 -46.22
C ARG A 2 21.93 -21.39 -45.74
N TYR A 3 21.52 -20.45 -46.59
CA TYR A 3 21.50 -19.02 -46.29
C TYR A 3 20.47 -18.74 -45.18
N PHE A 4 20.91 -18.13 -44.08
CA PHE A 4 20.03 -17.55 -43.06
C PHE A 4 19.64 -16.15 -43.52
N SER A 5 18.36 -15.95 -43.85
CA SER A 5 17.80 -14.61 -44.01
C SER A 5 17.54 -14.03 -42.62
N ILE A 6 18.30 -12.99 -42.26
CA ILE A 6 18.07 -12.19 -41.07
C ILE A 6 16.82 -11.33 -41.32
N LEU A 7 15.73 -11.64 -40.62
CA LEU A 7 14.53 -10.81 -40.60
C LEU A 7 14.82 -9.59 -39.71
N LEU A 8 15.05 -8.44 -40.32
CA LEU A 8 15.18 -7.17 -39.61
C LEU A 8 13.78 -6.76 -39.12
N ILE A 9 13.47 -7.00 -37.84
CA ILE A 9 12.25 -6.49 -37.22
C ILE A 9 12.49 -5.00 -36.93
N LEU A 10 11.99 -4.15 -37.83
CA LEU A 10 11.87 -2.72 -37.61
C LEU A 10 10.82 -2.50 -36.52
N PHE A 11 11.27 -2.19 -35.30
CA PHE A 11 10.41 -1.63 -34.27
C PHE A 11 9.98 -0.22 -34.73
N PHE A 12 8.75 -0.10 -35.23
CA PHE A 12 8.12 1.21 -35.32
C PHE A 12 7.96 1.76 -33.91
N THR A 13 8.74 2.78 -33.57
CA THR A 13 8.52 3.58 -32.38
C THR A 13 7.30 4.47 -32.63
N SER A 14 6.10 3.98 -32.29
CA SER A 14 4.92 4.85 -32.20
C SER A 14 5.19 5.89 -31.13
N THR A 15 5.22 7.17 -31.51
CA THR A 15 5.38 8.26 -30.55
C THR A 15 4.09 8.43 -29.77
N LEU A 16 3.99 7.82 -28.59
CA LEU A 16 2.87 8.04 -27.68
C LEU A 16 2.82 9.52 -27.29
N ASN A 17 1.86 10.27 -27.85
CA ASN A 17 1.57 11.62 -27.41
C ASN A 17 0.80 11.56 -26.09
N ALA A 18 1.53 11.69 -24.99
CA ALA A 18 0.95 11.83 -23.66
C ALA A 18 0.73 13.31 -23.31
N GLN A 19 -0.44 13.62 -22.76
CA GLN A 19 -0.78 14.92 -22.19
C GLN A 19 -1.18 14.75 -20.72
N SER A 20 -0.73 15.66 -19.86
CA SER A 20 -1.07 15.63 -18.44
C SER A 20 -1.82 16.91 -18.05
N PHE A 21 -2.83 16.74 -17.23
CA PHE A 21 -3.64 17.81 -16.67
C PHE A 21 -3.69 17.68 -15.15
N SER A 22 -3.61 18.80 -14.45
CA SER A 22 -3.84 18.89 -13.01
C SER A 22 -5.23 19.45 -12.75
N GLY A 23 -5.95 18.86 -11.78
CA GLY A 23 -7.24 19.34 -11.35
C GLY A 23 -7.36 19.33 -9.82
N SER A 24 -8.37 20.04 -9.33
CA SER A 24 -8.70 20.06 -7.91
C SER A 24 -10.20 20.13 -7.66
N ILE A 25 -10.60 19.58 -6.52
CA ILE A 25 -11.96 19.66 -5.98
C ILE A 25 -11.86 20.28 -4.59
N VAL A 26 -12.65 21.32 -4.35
CA VAL A 26 -12.76 21.98 -3.04
C VAL A 26 -14.13 21.69 -2.47
N TYR A 27 -14.17 21.26 -1.21
CA TYR A 27 -15.41 21.09 -0.47
C TYR A 27 -15.19 21.33 1.02
N GLY A 28 -15.95 22.28 1.59
CA GLY A 28 -15.72 22.71 2.96
C GLY A 28 -14.27 23.15 3.13
N LYS A 29 -13.55 22.48 4.05
CA LYS A 29 -12.11 22.72 4.31
C LYS A 29 -11.20 21.73 3.58
N SER A 30 -11.77 20.76 2.88
CA SER A 30 -11.03 19.71 2.19
C SER A 30 -10.67 20.14 0.76
N LEU A 31 -9.42 19.88 0.38
CA LEU A 31 -8.89 20.04 -0.96
C LEU A 31 -8.42 18.67 -1.45
N LEU A 32 -8.95 18.22 -2.58
CA LEU A 32 -8.49 17.03 -3.28
C LEU A 32 -7.79 17.46 -4.58
N ASN A 33 -6.49 17.18 -4.69
CA ASN A 33 -5.76 17.34 -5.94
C ASN A 33 -5.70 16.01 -6.68
N TYR A 34 -5.77 16.09 -8.00
CA TYR A 34 -5.61 14.93 -8.87
C TYR A 34 -4.97 15.30 -10.20
N LYS A 35 -4.48 14.29 -10.90
CA LYS A 35 -3.90 14.40 -12.24
C LYS A 35 -4.61 13.45 -13.18
N ILE A 36 -4.83 13.92 -14.40
CA ILE A 36 -5.34 13.14 -15.51
C ILE A 36 -4.25 13.08 -16.58
N LYS A 37 -3.77 11.87 -16.86
CA LYS A 37 -2.88 11.62 -17.98
C LYS A 37 -3.68 11.03 -19.13
N LEU A 38 -3.68 11.70 -20.27
CA LEU A 38 -4.25 11.23 -21.52
C LEU A 38 -3.14 10.61 -22.36
N ILE A 39 -3.39 9.42 -22.89
CA ILE A 39 -2.50 8.72 -23.83
C ILE A 39 -3.29 8.44 -25.10
N GLU A 40 -2.84 9.01 -26.22
CA GLU A 40 -3.36 8.71 -27.54
C GLU A 40 -2.76 7.39 -28.04
N ILE A 41 -3.62 6.41 -28.34
CA ILE A 41 -3.23 5.13 -28.92
C ILE A 41 -3.43 5.25 -30.43
N GLU A 42 -2.36 5.54 -31.17
CA GLU A 42 -2.38 5.83 -32.61
C GLU A 42 -3.05 4.72 -33.45
N ILE A 43 -2.95 3.46 -33.02
CA ILE A 43 -3.46 2.29 -33.76
C ILE A 43 -4.99 2.17 -33.66
N GLU A 44 -5.60 2.65 -32.58
CA GLU A 44 -7.04 2.49 -32.30
C GLU A 44 -7.82 3.81 -32.45
N ASN A 45 -7.11 4.92 -32.72
CA ASN A 45 -7.65 6.28 -32.68
C ASN A 45 -8.44 6.55 -31.37
N GLN A 46 -8.01 5.91 -30.27
CA GLN A 46 -8.67 5.95 -28.98
C GLN A 46 -7.75 6.66 -27.97
N THR A 47 -8.36 7.49 -27.12
CA THR A 47 -7.66 8.11 -25.99
C THR A 47 -7.98 7.35 -24.71
N SER A 48 -6.94 6.92 -24.00
CA SER A 48 -7.07 6.40 -22.63
C SER A 48 -6.74 7.48 -21.62
N ALA A 49 -7.53 7.58 -20.55
CA ALA A 49 -7.26 8.45 -19.42
C ALA A 49 -6.81 7.64 -18.20
N TYR A 50 -5.87 8.19 -17.44
CA TYR A 50 -5.37 7.61 -16.20
C TYR A 50 -5.45 8.63 -15.06
N PHE A 51 -6.07 8.24 -13.96
CA PHE A 51 -6.28 9.08 -12.78
C PHE A 51 -5.19 8.85 -11.73
N SER A 52 -4.63 9.92 -11.19
CA SER A 52 -3.71 9.87 -10.03
C SER A 52 -4.10 10.90 -8.98
N SER A 53 -4.04 10.53 -7.71
CA SER A 53 -4.18 11.45 -6.58
C SER A 53 -3.40 10.87 -5.40
N VAL A 54 -2.45 11.65 -4.86
CA VAL A 54 -1.68 11.22 -3.69
C VAL A 54 -2.60 11.11 -2.49
N GLU A 55 -3.51 12.06 -2.34
CA GLU A 55 -4.50 12.11 -1.28
C GLU A 55 -5.42 10.89 -1.30
N MET A 56 -5.81 10.36 -2.46
CA MET A 56 -6.59 9.12 -2.55
C MET A 56 -5.74 7.85 -2.60
N ASN A 57 -4.42 7.97 -2.43
CA ASN A 57 -3.47 6.86 -2.62
C ASN A 57 -3.62 6.16 -4.00
N ALA A 58 -3.95 6.93 -5.05
CA ALA A 58 -4.23 6.44 -6.39
C ALA A 58 -3.12 6.88 -7.36
N PHE A 59 -2.62 5.97 -8.20
CA PHE A 59 -1.59 6.28 -9.18
C PHE A 59 -1.87 5.59 -10.51
N GLU A 60 -2.00 6.40 -11.56
CA GLU A 60 -2.31 5.98 -12.93
C GLU A 60 -3.41 4.90 -13.00
N ILE A 61 -4.49 5.07 -12.23
CA ILE A 61 -5.67 4.20 -12.27
C ILE A 61 -6.34 4.36 -13.65
N PRO A 62 -6.49 3.28 -14.43
CA PRO A 62 -7.15 3.37 -15.73
C PRO A 62 -8.59 3.85 -15.58
N CYS A 63 -8.92 4.97 -16.22
CA CYS A 63 -10.28 5.48 -16.23
C CYS A 63 -11.15 4.64 -17.18
N GLN A 64 -12.40 4.45 -16.80
CA GLN A 64 -13.39 3.72 -17.59
C GLN A 64 -14.13 4.66 -18.55
N LYS A 65 -14.60 4.11 -19.68
CA LYS A 65 -15.42 4.81 -20.69
C LYS A 65 -14.88 6.21 -21.03
N THR A 66 -13.57 6.31 -21.26
CA THR A 66 -12.96 7.59 -21.67
C THR A 66 -13.42 7.96 -23.07
N THR A 67 -14.01 9.13 -23.21
CA THR A 67 -14.30 9.77 -24.49
C THR A 67 -13.59 11.12 -24.53
N PHE A 68 -12.73 11.30 -25.53
CA PHE A 68 -12.04 12.56 -25.76
C PHE A 68 -12.33 13.03 -27.18
N GLU A 69 -13.16 14.05 -27.29
CA GLU A 69 -13.51 14.70 -28.54
C GLU A 69 -12.90 16.11 -28.56
N LYS A 70 -12.96 16.79 -29.70
CA LYS A 70 -12.29 18.08 -29.94
C LYS A 70 -12.47 19.10 -28.80
N ASP A 71 -13.68 19.16 -28.24
CA ASP A 71 -14.06 20.14 -27.21
C ASP A 71 -14.59 19.52 -25.91
N SER A 72 -14.57 18.18 -25.76
CA SER A 72 -15.10 17.51 -24.56
C SER A 72 -14.25 16.33 -24.09
N LEU A 73 -14.15 16.17 -22.77
CA LEU A 73 -13.51 15.02 -22.12
C LEU A 73 -14.47 14.45 -21.09
N LYS A 74 -14.77 13.16 -21.20
CA LYS A 74 -15.56 12.42 -20.21
C LYS A 74 -14.86 11.12 -19.85
N PHE A 75 -14.86 10.78 -18.57
CA PHE A 75 -14.32 9.51 -18.09
C PHE A 75 -14.85 9.19 -16.69
N TYR A 76 -14.63 7.95 -16.26
CA TYR A 76 -15.09 7.45 -14.97
C TYR A 76 -13.92 6.89 -14.16
N VAL A 77 -13.91 7.19 -12.87
CA VAL A 77 -13.07 6.48 -11.88
C VAL A 77 -14.03 5.66 -11.02
N ILE A 78 -13.72 4.39 -10.78
CA ILE A 78 -14.59 3.48 -10.04
C ILE A 78 -13.83 2.98 -8.81
N SER A 79 -14.45 3.13 -7.65
CA SER A 79 -14.03 2.55 -6.38
C SER A 79 -15.02 1.47 -5.95
N ASP A 80 -14.78 0.82 -4.81
CA ASP A 80 -15.69 -0.19 -4.26
C ASP A 80 -17.09 0.38 -3.98
N PHE A 81 -17.17 1.61 -3.47
CA PHE A 81 -18.43 2.20 -2.99
C PHE A 81 -19.02 3.25 -3.92
N TYR A 82 -18.17 3.94 -4.69
CA TYR A 82 -18.57 5.09 -5.50
C TYR A 82 -18.04 5.04 -6.92
N THR A 83 -18.85 5.60 -7.82
CA THR A 83 -18.46 5.91 -9.20
C THR A 83 -18.35 7.42 -9.37
N TYR A 84 -17.20 7.87 -9.87
CA TYR A 84 -16.87 9.27 -10.10
C TYR A 84 -16.94 9.58 -11.61
N GLU A 85 -18.00 10.24 -12.05
CA GLU A 85 -18.18 10.69 -13.44
C GLU A 85 -17.56 12.08 -13.59
N TYR A 86 -16.51 12.20 -14.40
CA TYR A 86 -15.92 13.47 -14.76
C TYR A 86 -16.37 13.88 -16.16
N THR A 87 -16.86 15.12 -16.30
CA THR A 87 -17.22 15.70 -17.61
C THR A 87 -16.64 17.11 -17.71
N TYR A 88 -15.92 17.36 -18.79
CA TYR A 88 -15.20 18.60 -19.06
C TYR A 88 -15.47 19.12 -20.46
N PHE A 89 -15.44 20.44 -20.58
CA PHE A 89 -15.53 21.16 -21.85
C PHE A 89 -14.33 22.09 -21.98
N LYS A 90 -13.77 22.15 -23.19
CA LYS A 90 -12.58 22.94 -23.48
C LYS A 90 -12.86 24.44 -23.31
N GLN A 91 -11.95 25.13 -22.65
CA GLN A 91 -11.92 26.60 -22.49
C GLN A 91 -10.48 27.08 -22.73
N SER A 92 -10.18 27.45 -23.98
CA SER A 92 -8.80 27.74 -24.42
C SER A 92 -7.89 26.51 -24.23
N GLU A 93 -6.74 26.66 -23.55
CA GLU A 93 -5.79 25.57 -23.22
C GLU A 93 -6.19 24.71 -22.01
N ASN A 94 -7.26 25.09 -21.30
CA ASN A 94 -7.73 24.41 -20.09
C ASN A 94 -9.10 23.76 -20.33
N PHE A 95 -9.57 22.97 -19.36
CA PHE A 95 -10.95 22.50 -19.36
C PHE A 95 -11.68 22.95 -18.10
N LYS A 96 -12.97 23.26 -18.24
CA LYS A 96 -13.90 23.47 -17.12
C LYS A 96 -14.99 22.41 -17.16
N GLY A 97 -15.33 21.86 -16.01
CA GLY A 97 -16.21 20.72 -15.94
C GLY A 97 -16.81 20.51 -14.57
N HIS A 98 -17.33 19.30 -14.40
CA HIS A 98 -17.88 18.84 -13.14
C HIS A 98 -17.52 17.39 -12.87
N LEU A 99 -17.40 17.08 -11.59
CA LEU A 99 -17.43 15.73 -11.06
C LEU A 99 -18.85 15.46 -10.56
N LYS A 100 -19.43 14.32 -10.91
CA LYS A 100 -20.58 13.73 -10.22
C LYS A 100 -20.17 12.46 -9.50
N VAL A 101 -20.72 12.25 -8.31
CA VAL A 101 -20.47 11.05 -7.50
C VAL A 101 -21.76 10.26 -7.40
N TYR A 102 -21.69 8.97 -7.75
CA TYR A 102 -22.79 8.03 -7.66
C TYR A 102 -22.49 6.96 -6.62
N SER A 103 -23.51 6.51 -5.90
CA SER A 103 -23.44 5.29 -5.08
C SER A 103 -23.41 4.07 -6.00
N ASN A 104 -22.50 3.13 -5.74
CA ASN A 104 -22.51 1.85 -6.45
C ASN A 104 -23.62 0.91 -5.95
N GLU A 105 -24.16 1.13 -4.74
CA GLU A 105 -25.18 0.26 -4.15
C GLU A 105 -26.55 0.44 -4.81
N ASN A 106 -26.93 1.69 -5.13
CA ASN A 106 -28.26 2.03 -5.61
C ASN A 106 -28.26 2.99 -6.81
N GLU A 107 -27.08 3.24 -7.40
CA GLU A 107 -26.87 4.09 -8.58
C GLU A 107 -27.34 5.56 -8.41
N GLN A 108 -27.62 5.99 -7.18
CA GLN A 108 -28.10 7.34 -6.90
C GLN A 108 -26.98 8.37 -7.06
N LEU A 109 -27.28 9.50 -7.70
CA LEU A 109 -26.42 10.68 -7.67
C LEU A 109 -26.37 11.25 -6.25
N LEU A 110 -25.18 11.21 -5.63
CA LEU A 110 -24.96 11.67 -4.27
C LEU A 110 -24.52 13.14 -4.22
N ASN A 111 -23.65 13.56 -5.15
CA ASN A 111 -23.15 14.94 -5.17
C ASN A 111 -22.61 15.35 -6.55
N LYS A 112 -22.44 16.67 -6.74
CA LYS A 112 -21.86 17.29 -7.93
C LYS A 112 -20.93 18.44 -7.53
N PHE A 113 -19.73 18.47 -8.10
CA PHE A 113 -18.71 19.48 -7.83
C PHE A 113 -18.26 20.14 -9.13
N GLU A 114 -18.05 21.46 -9.11
CA GLU A 114 -17.30 22.12 -10.17
C GLU A 114 -15.82 21.76 -10.08
N THR A 115 -15.18 21.56 -11.22
CA THR A 115 -13.74 21.34 -11.27
C THR A 115 -13.15 21.82 -12.59
N LYS A 116 -11.83 21.96 -12.63
CA LYS A 116 -11.08 22.52 -13.75
C LYS A 116 -9.86 21.63 -13.99
N LEU A 117 -9.48 21.46 -15.25
CA LEU A 117 -8.23 20.84 -15.63
C LEU A 117 -7.31 21.90 -16.24
N ILE A 118 -6.10 21.99 -15.69
CA ILE A 118 -5.05 22.87 -16.15
C ILE A 118 -3.97 22.00 -16.80
N ARG A 119 -3.62 22.32 -18.05
CA ARG A 119 -2.60 21.56 -18.77
C ARG A 119 -1.23 21.74 -18.11
N GLU A 120 -0.52 20.64 -17.88
CA GLU A 120 0.85 20.70 -17.38
C GLU A 120 1.81 21.06 -18.52
N ASN A 121 2.59 22.14 -18.34
CA ASN A 121 3.61 22.52 -19.31
C ASN A 121 4.74 21.48 -19.32
N LYS A 122 5.06 20.94 -20.50
CA LYS A 122 6.15 19.95 -20.70
C LYS A 122 7.54 20.47 -20.29
N SER A 123 7.74 21.77 -20.08
CA SER A 123 9.08 22.39 -20.08
C SER A 123 9.83 22.47 -18.74
N GLU A 124 9.29 22.06 -17.58
CA GLU A 124 10.05 22.14 -16.30
C GLU A 124 9.91 20.97 -15.31
N LYS A 125 9.00 20.00 -15.54
CA LYS A 125 8.97 18.73 -14.78
C LYS A 125 9.14 17.58 -15.75
N ALA A 126 10.35 17.08 -15.93
CA ALA A 126 10.54 15.82 -16.62
C ALA A 126 9.82 14.73 -15.80
N ALA A 127 9.00 13.92 -16.48
CA ALA A 127 8.23 12.87 -15.83
C ALA A 127 9.16 11.89 -15.09
N ILE A 128 8.69 11.35 -13.97
CA ILE A 128 9.36 10.25 -13.27
C ILE A 128 9.69 9.15 -14.27
N LYS A 129 10.96 8.75 -14.36
CA LYS A 129 11.36 7.63 -15.20
C LYS A 129 11.03 6.34 -14.46
N LYS A 130 10.29 5.46 -15.11
CA LYS A 130 9.89 4.15 -14.57
C LYS A 130 10.47 3.06 -15.45
N GLN A 131 11.02 2.02 -14.83
CA GLN A 131 11.51 0.84 -15.54
C GLN A 131 10.98 -0.42 -14.85
N ASP A 132 10.22 -1.23 -15.58
CA ASP A 132 9.85 -2.56 -15.14
C ASP A 132 11.06 -3.50 -15.28
N LEU A 133 11.37 -4.23 -14.22
CA LEU A 133 12.51 -5.11 -14.09
C LEU A 133 12.08 -6.46 -13.53
N SER A 134 12.91 -7.48 -13.74
CA SER A 134 12.74 -8.78 -13.08
C SER A 134 14.03 -9.21 -12.38
N PHE A 135 13.88 -9.92 -11.27
CA PHE A 135 14.97 -10.49 -10.50
C PHE A 135 14.61 -11.91 -10.06
N THR A 136 15.61 -12.69 -9.65
CA THR A 136 15.38 -14.05 -9.13
C THR A 136 15.44 -14.03 -7.61
N SER A 137 14.48 -14.68 -6.96
CA SER A 137 14.49 -14.95 -5.52
C SER A 137 14.08 -16.39 -5.27
N ASN A 138 14.94 -17.17 -4.60
CA ASN A 138 14.64 -18.56 -4.24
C ASN A 138 14.19 -19.42 -5.44
N GLY A 139 14.79 -19.21 -6.61
CA GLY A 139 14.45 -19.90 -7.86
C GLY A 139 13.20 -19.39 -8.58
N LEU A 140 12.50 -18.39 -8.04
CA LEU A 140 11.33 -17.76 -8.66
C LEU A 140 11.72 -16.46 -9.37
N LYS A 141 11.13 -16.22 -10.54
CA LYS A 141 11.23 -14.94 -11.23
C LYS A 141 10.18 -13.97 -10.71
N LEU A 142 10.64 -12.90 -10.07
CA LEU A 142 9.81 -11.84 -9.52
C LEU A 142 9.98 -10.55 -10.32
N TYR A 143 8.95 -9.72 -10.36
CA TYR A 143 8.92 -8.47 -11.13
C TYR A 143 8.73 -7.26 -10.23
N GLY A 144 9.36 -6.14 -10.58
CA GLY A 144 9.18 -4.88 -9.88
C GLY A 144 9.37 -3.67 -10.78
N THR A 145 9.17 -2.49 -10.22
CA THR A 145 9.34 -1.22 -10.92
C THR A 145 10.38 -0.38 -10.20
N LEU A 146 11.39 0.06 -10.95
CA LEU A 146 12.36 1.07 -10.53
C LEU A 146 11.83 2.45 -10.90
N TRP A 147 11.77 3.34 -9.92
CA TRP A 147 11.33 4.73 -10.06
C TRP A 147 12.52 5.64 -9.86
N GLU A 148 12.89 6.36 -10.91
CA GLU A 148 14.04 7.24 -10.91
C GLU A 148 13.59 8.71 -10.88
N PRO A 149 14.10 9.48 -9.90
CA PRO A 149 13.77 10.88 -9.75
C PRO A 149 14.50 11.70 -10.81
N GLN A 150 13.87 12.78 -11.26
CA GLN A 150 14.57 13.77 -12.09
C GLN A 150 15.74 14.41 -11.32
N ASN A 151 15.49 14.79 -10.06
CA ASN A 151 16.46 15.43 -9.18
C ASN A 151 16.86 14.46 -8.07
N SER A 152 17.82 13.58 -8.37
CA SER A 152 18.26 12.56 -7.41
C SER A 152 19.01 13.18 -6.23
N ILE A 153 18.66 12.75 -5.01
CA ILE A 153 19.44 13.01 -3.79
C ILE A 153 20.44 11.89 -3.48
N LYS A 154 20.64 10.96 -4.44
CA LYS A 154 21.51 9.77 -4.31
C LYS A 154 21.15 8.87 -3.11
N LYS A 155 19.86 8.75 -2.81
CA LYS A 155 19.31 7.87 -1.75
C LYS A 155 18.23 6.97 -2.31
N GLY A 156 18.20 5.74 -1.82
CA GLY A 156 17.24 4.72 -2.20
C GLY A 156 16.15 4.55 -1.15
N LEU A 157 14.94 4.18 -1.60
CA LEU A 157 13.88 3.72 -0.72
C LEU A 157 13.25 2.45 -1.31
N PHE A 158 13.25 1.38 -0.52
CA PHE A 158 12.59 0.14 -0.89
C PHE A 158 11.25 -0.01 -0.17
N LEU A 159 10.18 -0.30 -0.92
CA LEU A 159 8.84 -0.51 -0.37
C LEU A 159 8.62 -2.01 -0.11
N VAL A 160 8.63 -2.38 1.16
CA VAL A 160 8.45 -3.75 1.66
C VAL A 160 7.01 -4.20 1.40
N THR A 161 6.86 -5.41 0.83
CA THR A 161 5.54 -5.98 0.52
C THR A 161 4.68 -6.17 1.78
N SER A 162 3.36 -6.02 1.66
CA SER A 162 2.43 -6.19 2.78
C SER A 162 1.65 -7.51 2.70
N SER A 163 0.56 -7.64 3.46
CA SER A 163 -0.31 -8.82 3.51
C SER A 163 -1.16 -8.97 2.24
N GLN A 164 -1.92 -10.07 2.16
CA GLN A 164 -2.92 -10.35 1.11
C GLN A 164 -2.36 -10.46 -0.33
N GLY A 165 -3.22 -10.59 -1.34
CA GLY A 165 -2.84 -10.84 -2.73
C GLY A 165 -2.47 -9.60 -3.54
N ASN A 166 -2.18 -8.47 -2.89
CA ASN A 166 -1.88 -7.22 -3.59
C ASN A 166 -0.51 -7.29 -4.28
N ASP A 167 -0.45 -6.78 -5.50
CA ASP A 167 0.80 -6.54 -6.23
C ASP A 167 1.39 -5.17 -5.89
N ARG A 168 2.42 -4.73 -6.62
CA ARG A 168 3.10 -3.46 -6.32
C ARG A 168 2.21 -2.22 -6.52
N SER A 169 1.12 -2.32 -7.30
CA SER A 169 0.25 -1.19 -7.64
C SER A 169 -0.29 -0.46 -6.41
N GLY A 170 -0.57 -1.18 -5.33
CA GLY A 170 -1.04 -0.60 -4.06
C GLY A 170 -0.06 0.36 -3.37
N THR A 171 1.18 0.44 -3.85
CA THR A 171 2.23 1.34 -3.33
C THR A 171 2.74 2.35 -4.36
N ASN A 172 2.19 2.36 -5.58
CA ASN A 172 2.68 3.22 -6.67
C ASN A 172 2.49 4.72 -6.38
N SER A 173 1.42 5.10 -5.68
CA SER A 173 1.23 6.50 -5.26
C SER A 173 2.33 6.95 -4.32
N GLU A 174 2.69 6.11 -3.34
CA GLU A 174 3.81 6.38 -2.45
C GLU A 174 5.15 6.35 -3.18
N ALA A 175 5.36 5.41 -4.10
CA ALA A 175 6.57 5.36 -4.92
C ALA A 175 6.75 6.66 -5.72
N SER A 176 5.69 7.13 -6.37
CA SER A 176 5.67 8.43 -7.04
C SER A 176 5.95 9.59 -6.07
N TYR A 177 5.32 9.59 -4.89
CA TYR A 177 5.54 10.63 -3.88
C TYR A 177 7.01 10.72 -3.45
N TYR A 178 7.63 9.61 -3.03
CA TYR A 178 9.02 9.60 -2.60
C TYR A 178 10.00 9.86 -3.75
N THR A 179 9.65 9.45 -4.97
CA THR A 179 10.45 9.77 -6.17
C THR A 179 10.42 11.27 -6.46
N ASN A 180 9.28 11.95 -6.28
CA ASN A 180 9.22 13.41 -6.39
C ASN A 180 10.02 14.14 -5.29
N LEU A 181 10.33 13.47 -4.18
CA LEU A 181 11.25 13.98 -3.15
C LEU A 181 12.73 13.72 -3.46
N GLY A 182 13.04 13.09 -4.60
CA GLY A 182 14.39 12.84 -5.07
C GLY A 182 14.97 11.48 -4.71
N TYR A 183 14.19 10.57 -4.10
CA TYR A 183 14.62 9.20 -3.85
C TYR A 183 14.53 8.36 -5.11
N THR A 184 15.49 7.47 -5.33
CA THR A 184 15.29 6.32 -6.22
C THR A 184 14.46 5.29 -5.46
N VAL A 185 13.33 4.84 -6.00
CA VAL A 185 12.41 3.94 -5.30
C VAL A 185 12.31 2.60 -6.03
N PHE A 186 12.21 1.51 -5.27
CA PHE A 186 11.88 0.19 -5.82
C PHE A 186 10.74 -0.46 -5.04
N ASN A 187 9.75 -0.95 -5.77
CA ASN A 187 8.66 -1.78 -5.27
C ASN A 187 8.42 -2.94 -6.24
N TYR A 188 7.97 -4.08 -5.72
CA TYR A 188 7.87 -5.31 -6.51
C TYR A 188 6.60 -6.10 -6.21
N ASP A 189 6.18 -6.92 -7.17
CA ASP A 189 5.07 -7.85 -6.99
C ASP A 189 5.55 -8.97 -6.08
N LYS A 190 4.91 -9.11 -4.92
CA LYS A 190 5.13 -10.25 -4.04
C LYS A 190 4.97 -11.56 -4.82
N ARG A 191 5.68 -12.63 -4.41
CA ARG A 191 5.54 -13.95 -5.04
C ARG A 191 4.05 -14.34 -5.23
N GLY A 192 3.68 -14.77 -6.42
CA GLY A 192 2.30 -15.14 -6.76
C GLY A 192 1.30 -13.97 -6.88
N THR A 193 1.76 -12.73 -7.00
CA THR A 193 0.91 -11.57 -7.35
C THR A 193 1.44 -10.86 -8.60
N GLY A 194 0.59 -10.09 -9.27
CA GLY A 194 0.96 -9.36 -10.49
C GLY A 194 1.61 -10.28 -11.54
N LYS A 195 2.84 -9.94 -11.94
CA LYS A 195 3.64 -10.74 -12.89
C LYS A 195 4.57 -11.75 -12.21
N SER A 196 4.69 -11.73 -10.89
CA SER A 196 5.63 -12.56 -10.13
C SER A 196 5.18 -14.01 -9.98
N GLU A 197 6.11 -14.94 -10.15
CA GLU A 197 5.89 -16.37 -9.94
C GLU A 197 5.69 -16.74 -8.47
N GLY A 198 5.25 -17.98 -8.20
CA GLY A 198 5.15 -18.57 -6.87
C GLY A 198 3.78 -18.43 -6.21
N ASN A 199 3.74 -18.64 -4.89
CA ASN A 199 2.51 -18.59 -4.10
C ASN A 199 2.79 -18.02 -2.69
N TRP A 200 2.28 -16.82 -2.41
CA TRP A 200 2.45 -16.18 -1.10
C TRP A 200 1.61 -16.79 0.02
N GLN A 201 0.51 -17.50 -0.30
CA GLN A 201 -0.36 -18.13 0.70
C GLN A 201 0.36 -19.31 1.37
N LEU A 202 1.13 -20.08 0.58
CA LEU A 202 1.92 -21.22 1.04
C LEU A 202 3.24 -20.81 1.73
N ALA A 203 3.76 -19.61 1.41
CA ALA A 203 5.01 -19.14 1.98
C ALA A 203 4.90 -18.81 3.48
N SER A 204 5.98 -19.10 4.21
CA SER A 204 6.24 -18.56 5.55
C SER A 204 6.55 -17.06 5.49
N LEU A 205 6.52 -16.37 6.64
CA LEU A 205 6.85 -14.94 6.64
C LEU A 205 8.35 -14.74 6.42
N GLU A 206 9.17 -15.67 6.91
CA GLU A 206 10.61 -15.70 6.68
C GLU A 206 10.96 -15.82 5.19
N GLU A 207 10.22 -16.64 4.43
CA GLU A 207 10.38 -16.70 2.97
C GLU A 207 9.97 -15.40 2.28
N LEU A 208 8.90 -14.76 2.73
CA LEU A 208 8.50 -13.45 2.21
C LEU A 208 9.54 -12.38 2.54
N CYS A 209 10.12 -12.40 3.74
CA CYS A 209 11.25 -11.55 4.11
C CYS A 209 12.50 -11.84 3.25
N SER A 210 12.74 -13.11 2.91
CA SER A 210 13.84 -13.48 2.01
C SER A 210 13.66 -12.88 0.62
N ASP A 211 12.44 -12.82 0.09
CA ASP A 211 12.18 -12.12 -1.17
C ASP A 211 12.45 -10.63 -1.07
N ASP A 212 12.01 -9.98 0.01
CA ASP A 212 12.28 -8.57 0.24
C ASP A 212 13.80 -8.30 0.33
N ILE A 213 14.56 -9.17 1.02
CA ILE A 213 16.03 -9.07 1.14
C ILE A 213 16.71 -9.22 -0.23
N ASN A 214 16.29 -10.20 -1.03
CA ASN A 214 16.83 -10.42 -2.38
C ASN A 214 16.47 -9.24 -3.31
N ALA A 215 15.27 -8.67 -3.17
CA ALA A 215 14.83 -7.50 -3.90
C ALA A 215 15.64 -6.25 -3.53
N ILE A 216 15.97 -6.06 -2.24
CA ILE A 216 16.85 -4.98 -1.77
C ILE A 216 18.26 -5.12 -2.36
N ALA A 217 18.82 -6.33 -2.36
CA ALA A 217 20.14 -6.58 -2.95
C ALA A 217 20.14 -6.31 -4.47
N PHE A 218 19.10 -6.77 -5.18
CA PHE A 218 18.89 -6.47 -6.59
C PHE A 218 18.78 -4.96 -6.85
N PHE A 219 18.02 -4.26 -6.02
CA PHE A 219 17.82 -2.81 -6.12
C PHE A 219 19.15 -2.05 -5.92
N ALA A 220 19.91 -2.38 -4.88
CA ALA A 220 21.22 -1.80 -4.61
C ALA A 220 22.18 -1.98 -5.79
N ASN A 221 22.28 -3.21 -6.32
CA ASN A 221 23.14 -3.53 -7.46
C ASN A 221 22.72 -2.80 -8.74
N THR A 222 21.43 -2.80 -9.06
CA THR A 222 20.89 -2.19 -10.28
C THR A 222 21.11 -0.67 -10.30
N THR A 223 21.01 -0.03 -9.14
CA THR A 223 21.15 1.42 -9.02
C THR A 223 22.55 1.88 -8.65
N MET A 224 23.45 0.94 -8.34
CA MET A 224 24.77 1.21 -7.76
C MET A 224 24.72 2.06 -6.47
N LEU A 225 23.58 2.04 -5.77
CA LEU A 225 23.46 2.68 -4.46
C LEU A 225 23.99 1.74 -3.38
N PRO A 226 24.92 2.18 -2.52
CA PRO A 226 25.34 1.36 -1.38
C PRO A 226 24.15 1.17 -0.43
N LEU A 227 24.09 0.04 0.27
CA LEU A 227 23.02 -0.26 1.23
C LEU A 227 22.88 0.82 2.32
N SER A 228 23.98 1.49 2.68
CA SER A 228 24.03 2.64 3.62
C SER A 228 23.34 3.91 3.12
N GLU A 229 22.92 3.94 1.85
CA GLU A 229 22.10 5.00 1.27
C GLU A 229 20.67 4.54 0.98
N ILE A 230 20.30 3.31 1.35
CA ILE A 230 18.98 2.73 1.10
C ILE A 230 18.22 2.58 2.43
N GLY A 231 17.03 3.18 2.50
CA GLY A 231 16.05 2.91 3.56
C GLY A 231 14.98 1.92 3.12
N ILE A 232 14.24 1.39 4.09
CA ILE A 232 13.09 0.51 3.84
C ILE A 232 11.81 1.08 4.47
N LYS A 233 10.67 0.95 3.79
CA LYS A 233 9.34 1.35 4.30
C LYS A 233 8.37 0.19 4.17
N GLY A 234 7.60 -0.08 5.22
CA GLY A 234 6.58 -1.13 5.23
C GLY A 234 5.35 -0.74 6.05
N SER A 235 4.19 -1.22 5.61
CA SER A 235 2.90 -0.97 6.27
C SER A 235 2.22 -2.28 6.67
N SER A 236 1.54 -2.31 7.82
CA SER A 236 0.83 -3.50 8.33
C SER A 236 1.77 -4.70 8.48
N GLN A 237 1.50 -5.84 7.82
CA GLN A 237 2.44 -6.98 7.77
C GLN A 237 3.83 -6.56 7.26
N GLY A 238 3.91 -5.63 6.32
CA GLY A 238 5.18 -5.04 5.87
C GLY A 238 5.91 -4.31 7.00
N GLY A 239 5.19 -3.62 7.89
CA GLY A 239 5.76 -2.93 9.05
C GLY A 239 6.39 -3.89 10.07
N ILE A 240 5.80 -5.08 10.25
CA ILE A 240 6.35 -6.15 11.10
C ILE A 240 7.68 -6.67 10.55
N LYS A 241 7.82 -6.72 9.22
CA LYS A 241 9.04 -7.20 8.55
C LYS A 241 10.20 -6.22 8.63
N ILE A 242 9.93 -4.91 8.80
CA ILE A 242 10.98 -3.87 8.88
C ILE A 242 12.07 -4.21 9.90
N PRO A 243 11.79 -4.39 11.20
CA PRO A 243 12.85 -4.68 12.17
C PRO A 243 13.54 -6.02 11.88
N TYR A 244 12.83 -7.02 11.34
CA TYR A 244 13.44 -8.29 10.93
C TYR A 244 14.49 -8.06 9.85
N ILE A 245 14.13 -7.38 8.75
CA ILE A 245 15.03 -7.10 7.62
C ILE A 245 16.23 -6.26 8.07
N LEU A 246 16.03 -5.24 8.91
CA LEU A 246 17.12 -4.42 9.45
C LEU A 246 18.14 -5.23 10.27
N THR A 247 17.72 -6.32 10.94
CA THR A 247 18.66 -7.23 11.62
C THR A 247 19.41 -8.16 10.67
N LYS A 248 18.89 -8.37 9.45
CA LYS A 248 19.52 -9.20 8.42
C LYS A 248 20.44 -8.41 7.48
N ILE A 249 20.17 -7.11 7.31
CA ILE A 249 20.97 -6.19 6.50
C ILE A 249 21.34 -4.98 7.38
N PRO A 250 22.34 -5.12 8.26
CA PRO A 250 22.74 -4.06 9.19
C PRO A 250 23.20 -2.78 8.48
N GLU A 251 23.62 -2.86 7.22
CA GLU A 251 24.09 -1.76 6.39
C GLU A 251 22.98 -0.81 5.93
N LEU A 252 21.69 -1.21 6.01
CA LEU A 252 20.59 -0.34 5.60
C LEU A 252 20.58 0.98 6.37
N LYS A 253 20.23 2.07 5.69
CA LYS A 253 20.28 3.43 6.27
C LYS A 253 19.26 3.65 7.37
N PHE A 254 18.01 3.19 7.18
CA PHE A 254 16.90 3.44 8.10
C PHE A 254 15.68 2.55 7.81
N GLY A 255 14.72 2.52 8.74
CA GLY A 255 13.39 1.91 8.55
C GLY A 255 12.23 2.87 8.79
N ILE A 256 11.13 2.67 8.07
CA ILE A 256 9.83 3.33 8.32
C ILE A 256 8.77 2.24 8.48
N SER A 257 8.14 2.15 9.64
CA SER A 257 7.14 1.15 9.98
C SER A 257 5.78 1.81 10.27
N ILE A 258 4.78 1.46 9.45
CA ILE A 258 3.45 2.07 9.48
C ILE A 258 2.43 1.03 9.90
N SER A 259 1.52 1.37 10.83
CA SER A 259 0.45 0.47 11.31
C SER A 259 0.99 -0.90 11.74
N CYS A 260 2.11 -0.90 12.46
CA CYS A 260 2.78 -2.13 12.88
C CYS A 260 2.16 -2.66 14.18
N PRO A 261 1.68 -3.92 14.22
CA PRO A 261 1.32 -4.54 15.47
C PRO A 261 2.57 -4.79 16.32
N SER A 262 2.44 -4.61 17.63
CA SER A 262 3.46 -5.01 18.59
C SER A 262 3.45 -6.51 18.88
N GLY A 263 2.35 -7.20 18.55
CA GLY A 263 2.15 -8.62 18.81
C GLY A 263 2.51 -9.51 17.63
N THR A 264 1.82 -10.65 17.56
CA THR A 264 1.78 -11.53 16.40
C THR A 264 0.72 -11.07 15.39
N LEU A 265 0.80 -11.55 14.14
CA LEU A 265 -0.26 -11.33 13.14
C LEU A 265 -1.62 -11.86 13.63
N LEU A 266 -1.62 -13.01 14.33
CA LEU A 266 -2.81 -13.57 14.98
C LEU A 266 -3.45 -12.58 15.96
N GLU A 267 -2.66 -11.88 16.76
CA GLU A 267 -3.18 -10.94 17.76
C GLU A 267 -3.80 -9.70 17.13
N SER A 268 -3.26 -9.20 16.01
CA SER A 268 -3.91 -8.13 15.24
C SER A 268 -5.21 -8.60 14.60
N ASP A 269 -5.26 -9.80 14.04
CA ASP A 269 -6.48 -10.34 13.43
C ASP A 269 -7.59 -10.55 14.47
N LEU A 270 -7.22 -11.01 15.67
CA LEU A 270 -8.15 -11.11 16.79
C LEU A 270 -8.62 -9.75 17.30
N ASN A 271 -7.76 -8.74 17.32
CA ASN A 271 -8.14 -7.38 17.69
C ASN A 271 -9.12 -6.80 16.67
N TYR A 272 -8.85 -6.99 15.37
CA TYR A 272 -9.78 -6.62 14.30
C TYR A 272 -11.14 -7.29 14.47
N TRP A 273 -11.16 -8.62 14.58
CA TRP A 273 -12.40 -9.38 14.76
C TRP A 273 -13.18 -8.92 16.00
N LYS A 274 -12.49 -8.64 17.11
CA LYS A 274 -13.13 -8.14 18.33
C LYS A 274 -13.82 -6.80 18.07
N ASN A 275 -13.13 -5.87 17.43
CA ASN A 275 -13.63 -4.51 17.19
C ASN A 275 -14.82 -4.51 16.22
N THR A 276 -14.79 -5.33 15.17
CA THR A 276 -15.88 -5.42 14.18
C THR A 276 -17.13 -6.13 14.71
N ASN A 277 -16.99 -6.99 15.72
CA ASN A 277 -18.11 -7.75 16.28
C ASN A 277 -18.64 -7.22 17.62
N MET A 278 -18.03 -6.15 18.16
CA MET A 278 -18.41 -5.60 19.47
C MET A 278 -19.89 -5.18 19.52
N SER A 279 -20.39 -4.50 18.49
CA SER A 279 -21.78 -4.03 18.43
C SER A 279 -22.79 -5.18 18.34
N ASN A 280 -22.45 -6.26 17.65
CA ASN A 280 -23.33 -7.41 17.41
C ASN A 280 -23.35 -8.41 18.58
N ILE A 281 -22.23 -8.57 19.29
CA ILE A 281 -22.07 -9.55 20.38
C ILE A 281 -22.36 -8.91 21.75
N GLY A 282 -22.05 -7.62 21.90
CA GLY A 282 -22.18 -6.90 23.15
C GLY A 282 -20.99 -7.08 24.10
N GLN A 283 -20.80 -6.08 24.97
CA GLN A 283 -19.65 -5.97 25.87
C GLN A 283 -19.54 -7.11 26.89
N GLU A 284 -20.67 -7.69 27.30
CA GLU A 284 -20.74 -8.79 28.26
C GLU A 284 -20.17 -10.10 27.68
N ASN A 285 -20.43 -10.35 26.39
CA ASN A 285 -20.12 -11.62 25.74
C ASN A 285 -18.86 -11.60 24.87
N ILE A 286 -18.38 -10.42 24.45
CA ILE A 286 -17.26 -10.30 23.50
C ILE A 286 -16.00 -11.04 23.95
N ASN A 287 -15.70 -11.05 25.26
CA ASN A 287 -14.52 -11.73 25.79
C ASN A 287 -14.68 -13.26 25.77
N LEU A 288 -15.90 -13.78 25.90
CA LEU A 288 -16.17 -15.22 25.74
C LEU A 288 -16.09 -15.62 24.26
N ALA A 289 -16.70 -14.83 23.38
CA ALA A 289 -16.66 -15.06 21.95
C ALA A 289 -15.23 -15.01 21.39
N LEU A 290 -14.43 -14.05 21.85
CA LEU A 290 -13.01 -13.93 21.49
C LEU A 290 -12.19 -15.16 21.89
N LYS A 291 -12.53 -15.85 23.00
CA LYS A 291 -11.84 -17.10 23.38
C LYS A 291 -12.06 -18.19 22.33
N VAL A 292 -13.28 -18.30 21.79
CA VAL A 292 -13.62 -19.27 20.75
C VAL A 292 -12.98 -18.89 19.43
N GLN A 293 -13.07 -17.60 19.03
CA GLN A 293 -12.39 -17.11 17.83
C GLN A 293 -10.88 -17.35 17.89
N LYS A 294 -10.25 -17.09 19.04
CA LYS A 294 -8.84 -17.37 19.29
C LYS A 294 -8.51 -18.86 19.17
N ALA A 295 -9.42 -19.77 19.53
CA ALA A 295 -9.21 -21.19 19.28
C ALA A 295 -9.16 -21.50 17.78
N GLY A 296 -10.07 -20.93 16.99
CA GLY A 296 -10.07 -21.06 15.53
C GLY A 296 -8.76 -20.58 14.90
N TYR A 297 -8.33 -19.36 15.23
CA TYR A 297 -7.05 -18.83 14.74
C TYR A 297 -5.84 -19.62 15.23
N ASN A 298 -5.82 -20.10 16.48
CA ASN A 298 -4.73 -20.96 16.96
C ASN A 298 -4.68 -22.29 16.19
N TYR A 299 -5.82 -22.85 15.80
CA TYR A 299 -5.84 -24.05 14.98
C TYR A 299 -5.35 -23.78 13.55
N LEU A 300 -5.72 -22.63 12.97
CA LEU A 300 -5.20 -22.18 11.68
C LEU A 300 -3.68 -21.95 11.72
N ALA A 301 -3.18 -21.38 12.81
CA ALA A 301 -1.76 -21.15 13.07
C ALA A 301 -0.99 -22.40 13.54
N ASN A 302 -1.64 -23.57 13.57
CA ASN A 302 -1.07 -24.85 14.00
C ASN A 302 -0.59 -24.88 15.48
N ASN A 303 -1.17 -24.06 16.35
CA ASN A 303 -0.84 -24.00 17.79
C ASN A 303 -1.67 -24.98 18.63
N ILE A 304 -2.78 -25.49 18.11
CA ILE A 304 -3.63 -26.49 18.77
C ILE A 304 -4.12 -27.55 17.78
N SER A 305 -4.48 -28.73 18.28
CA SER A 305 -5.10 -29.79 17.47
C SER A 305 -6.58 -29.52 17.20
N TYR A 306 -7.14 -30.16 16.17
CA TYR A 306 -8.56 -30.05 15.83
C TYR A 306 -9.46 -30.55 16.96
N LYS A 307 -9.05 -31.64 17.64
CA LYS A 307 -9.71 -32.15 18.84
C LYS A 307 -9.86 -31.08 19.93
N LYS A 308 -8.83 -30.26 20.15
CA LYS A 308 -8.86 -29.17 21.15
C LYS A 308 -9.77 -28.02 20.70
N LEU A 309 -9.73 -27.64 19.42
CA LEU A 309 -10.67 -26.67 18.85
C LEU A 309 -12.12 -27.15 19.03
N ASN A 310 -12.43 -28.40 18.69
CA ASN A 310 -13.77 -28.96 18.82
C ASN A 310 -14.27 -29.03 20.26
N ALA A 311 -13.39 -29.34 21.23
CA ALA A 311 -13.75 -29.31 22.64
C ALA A 311 -14.15 -27.88 23.10
N ILE A 312 -13.44 -26.85 22.62
CA ILE A 312 -13.78 -25.45 22.91
C ILE A 312 -15.09 -25.07 22.22
N LYS A 313 -15.26 -25.41 20.94
CA LYS A 313 -16.50 -25.19 20.18
C LYS A 313 -17.72 -25.73 20.93
N ARG A 314 -17.72 -27.02 21.30
CA ARG A 314 -18.88 -27.68 21.95
C ARG A 314 -19.31 -27.02 23.25
N LYS A 315 -18.38 -26.40 23.98
CA LYS A 315 -18.70 -25.69 25.22
C LYS A 315 -19.55 -24.43 24.99
N TYR A 316 -19.46 -23.82 23.82
CA TYR A 316 -20.04 -22.50 23.52
C TYR A 316 -21.00 -22.49 22.33
N GLU A 317 -21.23 -23.63 21.65
CA GLU A 317 -22.01 -23.67 20.41
C GLU A 317 -23.49 -23.28 20.56
N ASN A 318 -24.05 -23.39 21.77
CA ASN A 318 -25.42 -23.00 22.07
C ASN A 318 -25.57 -21.52 22.49
N GLN A 319 -24.53 -20.72 22.40
CA GLN A 319 -24.58 -19.29 22.74
C GLN A 319 -25.08 -18.46 21.54
N ASP A 320 -25.95 -17.49 21.77
CA ASP A 320 -26.55 -16.67 20.69
C ASP A 320 -25.51 -15.93 19.83
N TRP A 321 -24.38 -15.56 20.44
CA TRP A 321 -23.27 -14.88 19.77
C TRP A 321 -22.38 -15.82 18.95
N PHE A 322 -22.55 -17.14 19.05
CA PHE A 322 -21.67 -18.12 18.40
C PHE A 322 -21.68 -17.98 16.86
N LYS A 323 -22.79 -17.53 16.27
CA LYS A 323 -22.94 -17.25 14.83
C LYS A 323 -21.96 -16.20 14.28
N TYR A 324 -21.35 -15.38 15.14
CA TYR A 324 -20.35 -14.38 14.75
C TYR A 324 -18.90 -14.88 14.85
N VAL A 325 -18.71 -16.10 15.33
CA VAL A 325 -17.38 -16.74 15.45
C VAL A 325 -17.13 -17.63 14.25
N TRP A 326 -15.94 -17.53 13.68
CA TRP A 326 -15.49 -18.43 12.63
C TRP A 326 -14.77 -19.66 13.21
N ILE A 327 -15.22 -20.85 12.79
CA ILE A 327 -14.58 -22.13 13.10
C ILE A 327 -14.02 -22.73 11.80
N PRO A 328 -12.70 -22.92 11.70
CA PRO A 328 -12.10 -23.57 10.53
C PRO A 328 -12.45 -25.06 10.42
N ASP A 329 -12.52 -25.54 9.18
CA ASP A 329 -12.61 -26.97 8.86
C ASP A 329 -11.33 -27.72 9.21
N GLU A 330 -11.44 -29.04 9.45
CA GLU A 330 -10.31 -29.89 9.84
C GLU A 330 -9.19 -29.96 8.79
N ASN A 331 -9.53 -29.84 7.52
CA ASN A 331 -8.56 -29.94 6.43
C ASN A 331 -8.10 -28.58 5.91
N ILE A 332 -8.36 -27.50 6.66
CA ILE A 332 -7.93 -26.16 6.25
C ILE A 332 -6.40 -26.10 6.13
N GLN A 333 -5.92 -25.47 5.07
CA GLN A 333 -4.50 -25.14 4.92
C GLN A 333 -4.06 -24.26 6.10
N LYS A 334 -2.95 -24.65 6.74
CA LYS A 334 -2.39 -23.91 7.87
C LYS A 334 -1.75 -22.61 7.42
N ASP A 335 -1.86 -21.59 8.25
CA ASP A 335 -1.14 -20.34 8.07
C ASP A 335 -0.20 -20.08 9.26
N TYR A 336 1.03 -20.57 9.13
CA TYR A 336 2.08 -20.40 10.13
C TYR A 336 2.52 -18.94 10.30
N LYS A 337 2.27 -18.07 9.31
CA LYS A 337 2.62 -16.64 9.36
C LYS A 337 1.95 -15.95 10.53
N LEU A 338 0.77 -16.42 10.94
CA LEU A 338 0.01 -15.90 12.08
C LEU A 338 0.82 -15.84 13.38
N ASN A 339 1.83 -16.70 13.55
CA ASN A 339 2.68 -16.73 14.74
C ASN A 339 3.84 -15.72 14.70
N PHE A 340 4.11 -15.09 13.56
CA PHE A 340 5.25 -14.20 13.43
C PHE A 340 5.04 -12.89 14.19
N SER A 341 6.08 -12.43 14.90
CA SER A 341 6.13 -11.11 15.53
C SER A 341 7.45 -10.39 15.23
N GLY A 342 7.34 -9.10 14.92
CA GLY A 342 8.47 -8.20 14.72
C GLY A 342 9.09 -7.69 16.03
N LEU A 343 8.37 -7.82 17.15
CA LEU A 343 8.76 -7.24 18.44
C LEU A 343 10.14 -7.67 18.95
N PRO A 344 10.55 -8.94 18.83
CA PRO A 344 11.89 -9.36 19.25
C PRO A 344 13.02 -8.67 18.48
N TYR A 345 12.76 -8.25 17.23
CA TYR A 345 13.76 -7.66 16.35
C TYR A 345 13.94 -6.16 16.58
N PHE A 346 12.90 -5.45 17.03
CA PHE A 346 13.02 -4.04 17.44
C PHE A 346 14.07 -3.84 18.54
N LYS A 347 14.33 -4.85 19.39
CA LYS A 347 15.36 -4.80 20.43
C LYS A 347 16.80 -4.94 19.91
N LYS A 348 16.97 -5.25 18.62
CA LYS A 348 18.26 -5.66 18.04
C LYS A 348 18.79 -4.69 16.99
N ILE A 349 17.95 -3.80 16.47
CA ILE A 349 18.33 -2.87 15.40
C ILE A 349 19.21 -1.72 15.93
N SER A 350 20.11 -1.22 15.09
CA SER A 350 20.94 -0.04 15.37
C SER A 350 20.57 1.15 14.49
N GLN A 351 19.85 0.91 13.40
CA GLN A 351 19.46 1.92 12.42
C GLN A 351 18.40 2.88 12.97
N PRO A 352 18.37 4.13 12.47
CA PRO A 352 17.24 5.02 12.71
C PRO A 352 15.91 4.41 12.24
N ILE A 353 14.86 4.62 13.02
CA ILE A 353 13.52 4.09 12.67
C ILE A 353 12.39 5.05 13.04
N LEU A 354 11.42 5.18 12.13
CA LEU A 354 10.17 5.89 12.35
C LEU A 354 9.03 4.88 12.50
N ILE A 355 8.27 5.00 13.58
CA ILE A 355 7.02 4.25 13.80
C ILE A 355 5.85 5.22 13.69
N ILE A 356 4.89 4.95 12.80
CA ILE A 356 3.64 5.72 12.72
C ILE A 356 2.44 4.80 12.99
N GLN A 357 1.57 5.21 13.91
CA GLN A 357 0.32 4.51 14.20
C GLN A 357 -0.89 5.45 14.13
N GLY A 358 -1.92 5.04 13.40
CA GLY A 358 -3.24 5.67 13.46
C GLY A 358 -3.98 5.29 14.74
N LEU A 359 -4.57 6.26 15.43
CA LEU A 359 -5.29 6.05 16.69
C LEU A 359 -6.73 5.57 16.51
N SER A 360 -7.22 5.53 15.26
CA SER A 360 -8.51 4.97 14.86
C SER A 360 -8.32 3.67 14.04
N ASP A 361 -7.15 3.05 14.17
CA ASP A 361 -6.88 1.74 13.59
C ASP A 361 -7.64 0.65 14.36
N ASN A 362 -8.58 -0.01 13.68
CA ASN A 362 -9.38 -1.09 14.26
C ASN A 362 -8.68 -2.45 14.18
N ILE A 363 -7.57 -2.57 13.44
CA ILE A 363 -6.81 -3.82 13.27
C ILE A 363 -5.68 -3.86 14.29
N ILE A 364 -4.90 -2.79 14.41
CA ILE A 364 -3.74 -2.74 15.29
C ILE A 364 -4.15 -2.28 16.69
N PRO A 365 -3.80 -3.03 17.76
CA PRO A 365 -4.09 -2.60 19.12
C PRO A 365 -3.55 -1.19 19.40
N LYS A 366 -4.38 -0.33 20.02
CA LYS A 366 -4.09 1.10 20.25
C LYS A 366 -2.78 1.33 21.02
N ASN A 367 -2.36 0.40 21.87
CA ASN A 367 -1.12 0.50 22.65
C ASN A 367 0.11 -0.11 21.96
N SER A 368 0.01 -0.56 20.70
CA SER A 368 1.12 -1.21 19.99
C SER A 368 2.36 -0.32 19.91
N TYR A 369 2.20 0.97 19.59
CA TYR A 369 3.31 1.93 19.55
C TYR A 369 4.07 2.02 20.88
N LEU A 370 3.41 1.96 22.04
CA LEU A 370 4.05 2.00 23.36
C LEU A 370 4.87 0.74 23.63
N ILE A 371 4.34 -0.43 23.24
CA ILE A 371 5.05 -1.71 23.40
C ILE A 371 6.28 -1.75 22.48
N ILE A 372 6.14 -1.26 21.24
CA ILE A 372 7.26 -1.13 20.30
C ILE A 372 8.30 -0.14 20.84
N GLU A 373 7.89 1.02 21.36
CA GLU A 373 8.79 1.99 21.97
C GLU A 373 9.59 1.38 23.14
N ASN A 374 8.94 0.61 24.01
CA ASN A 374 9.60 -0.10 25.11
C ASN A 374 10.59 -1.17 24.63
N ALA A 375 10.38 -1.75 23.44
CA ALA A 375 11.36 -2.63 22.81
C ALA A 375 12.54 -1.83 22.21
N LEU A 376 12.28 -0.71 21.56
CA LEU A 376 13.30 0.17 20.98
C LEU A 376 14.22 0.81 22.03
N LYS A 377 13.70 1.14 23.22
CA LYS A 377 14.49 1.59 24.38
C LYS A 377 15.56 0.58 24.82
N LYS A 378 15.41 -0.69 24.43
CA LYS A 378 16.37 -1.77 24.71
C LYS A 378 17.27 -2.09 23.52
N SER A 379 17.13 -1.34 22.43
CA SER A 379 17.90 -1.53 21.21
C SER A 379 19.17 -0.68 21.20
N PRO A 380 20.19 -1.06 20.42
CA PRO A 380 21.34 -0.19 20.14
C PRO A 380 20.99 1.12 19.41
N SER A 381 19.82 1.21 18.77
CA SER A 381 19.41 2.41 18.04
C SER A 381 19.10 3.56 18.98
N THR A 382 19.89 4.62 18.91
CA THR A 382 19.68 5.86 19.66
C THR A 382 18.77 6.86 18.93
N LYS A 383 18.31 6.52 17.72
CA LYS A 383 17.61 7.42 16.80
C LYS A 383 16.27 6.85 16.34
N TYR A 384 15.33 6.68 17.26
CA TYR A 384 13.95 6.30 16.92
C TYR A 384 12.97 7.45 17.14
N GLU A 385 11.87 7.46 16.38
CA GLU A 385 10.77 8.41 16.53
C GLU A 385 9.43 7.66 16.47
N ILE A 386 8.52 7.98 17.39
CA ILE A 386 7.18 7.41 17.46
C ILE A 386 6.17 8.52 17.21
N LEU A 387 5.30 8.34 16.22
CA LEU A 387 4.26 9.28 15.87
C LEU A 387 2.89 8.60 15.91
N THR A 388 1.97 9.21 16.65
CA THR A 388 0.56 8.81 16.65
C THR A 388 -0.27 9.84 15.91
N LEU A 389 -1.23 9.37 15.12
CA LEU A 389 -2.11 10.21 14.31
C LEU A 389 -3.56 10.03 14.75
N GLU A 390 -4.18 11.09 15.25
CA GLU A 390 -5.61 11.11 15.59
C GLU A 390 -6.48 10.97 14.34
N ASN A 391 -7.70 10.44 14.50
CA ASN A 391 -8.68 10.23 13.43
C ASN A 391 -8.07 9.55 12.19
N THR A 392 -7.16 8.61 12.39
CA THR A 392 -6.40 7.98 11.31
C THR A 392 -6.55 6.47 11.41
N THR A 393 -7.00 5.85 10.32
CA THR A 393 -7.28 4.41 10.24
C THR A 393 -6.02 3.58 9.99
N HIS A 394 -6.21 2.26 9.83
CA HIS A 394 -5.15 1.32 9.48
C HIS A 394 -4.39 1.68 8.18
N SER A 395 -5.10 2.12 7.15
CA SER A 395 -4.53 2.48 5.84
C SER A 395 -4.02 3.92 5.80
N MET A 396 -3.83 4.54 6.97
CA MET A 396 -3.49 5.96 7.13
C MET A 396 -4.52 6.91 6.51
N THR A 397 -5.76 6.46 6.29
CA THR A 397 -6.85 7.33 5.83
C THR A 397 -7.42 8.14 6.98
N TYR A 398 -7.84 9.37 6.69
CA TYR A 398 -8.45 10.26 7.66
C TYR A 398 -9.92 9.87 7.85
N LEU A 399 -10.34 9.65 9.09
CA LEU A 399 -11.76 9.57 9.43
C LEU A 399 -12.32 10.99 9.43
N ASN A 400 -12.80 11.40 8.26
CA ASN A 400 -13.44 12.68 8.05
C ASN A 400 -14.88 12.48 7.62
N ASP A 401 -15.80 13.02 8.41
CA ASP A 401 -17.21 13.08 8.03
C ASP A 401 -17.50 14.25 7.07
N GLU A 402 -16.56 15.19 6.87
CA GLU A 402 -16.78 16.31 5.96
C GLU A 402 -16.86 15.87 4.49
N PHE A 403 -16.12 14.84 4.06
CA PHE A 403 -16.14 14.42 2.65
C PHE A 403 -16.36 12.90 2.50
N PRO A 404 -17.60 12.40 2.63
CA PRO A 404 -17.88 10.96 2.74
C PRO A 404 -17.59 10.18 1.46
N TYR A 405 -17.35 10.86 0.34
CA TYR A 405 -17.24 10.23 -0.98
C TYR A 405 -15.83 9.87 -1.38
N PHE A 406 -14.78 10.33 -0.68
CA PHE A 406 -13.40 9.93 -0.94
C PHE A 406 -12.74 9.50 0.36
N GLN A 407 -12.15 8.31 0.36
CA GLN A 407 -11.19 7.97 1.41
C GLN A 407 -9.87 8.65 1.07
N THR A 408 -9.50 9.65 1.86
CA THR A 408 -8.23 10.37 1.69
C THR A 408 -7.25 10.01 2.79
N LEU A 409 -5.96 10.04 2.48
CA LEU A 409 -4.88 9.94 3.44
C LEU A 409 -4.95 11.09 4.45
N THR A 410 -4.61 10.80 5.70
CA THR A 410 -4.39 11.83 6.71
C THR A 410 -3.34 12.83 6.22
N PRO A 411 -3.61 14.15 6.22
CA PRO A 411 -2.66 15.16 5.75
C PRO A 411 -1.31 15.13 6.46
N LYS A 412 -1.30 14.64 7.72
CA LYS A 412 -0.08 14.47 8.53
C LYS A 412 0.76 13.26 8.13
N TYR A 413 0.22 12.28 7.42
CA TYR A 413 0.91 11.01 7.18
C TYR A 413 2.19 11.20 6.37
N LEU A 414 2.05 11.57 5.09
CA LEU A 414 3.20 11.71 4.20
C LEU A 414 4.10 12.88 4.61
N THR A 415 3.52 13.98 5.09
CA THR A 415 4.28 15.17 5.55
C THR A 415 5.16 14.86 6.75
N SER A 416 4.70 14.04 7.71
CA SER A 416 5.54 13.58 8.81
C SER A 416 6.66 12.66 8.35
N THR A 417 6.41 11.74 7.41
CA THR A 417 7.50 10.90 6.85
C THR A 417 8.56 11.76 6.17
N THR A 418 8.17 12.76 5.39
CA THR A 418 9.08 13.69 4.70
C THR A 418 9.88 14.52 5.67
N THR A 419 9.25 15.04 6.72
CA THR A 419 9.93 15.81 7.77
C THR A 419 11.01 14.97 8.46
N TRP A 420 10.67 13.72 8.81
CA TRP A 420 11.62 12.81 9.43
C TRP A 420 12.77 12.42 8.48
N LEU A 421 12.47 12.13 7.21
CA LEU A 421 13.46 11.85 6.18
C LEU A 421 14.45 13.02 6.00
N HIS A 422 13.97 14.27 5.99
CA HIS A 422 14.84 15.44 5.95
C HIS A 422 15.74 15.56 7.18
N LYS A 423 15.22 15.23 8.37
CA LYS A 423 15.99 15.24 9.63
C LYS A 423 17.13 14.23 9.60
N ILE A 424 16.87 12.99 9.18
CA ILE A 424 17.90 11.94 9.14
C ILE A 424 18.89 12.11 7.97
N ASN A 425 18.52 12.86 6.93
CA ASN A 425 19.39 13.12 5.80
C ASN A 425 20.42 14.22 6.03
N LYS A 426 20.22 15.07 7.05
CA LYS A 426 21.16 16.11 7.48
C LYS A 426 22.21 15.59 8.48
N GLN A 427 22.02 14.38 9.00
CA GLN A 427 22.92 13.67 9.90
C GLN A 427 23.77 12.71 9.09
#